data_AF-A0A1X9YZG9-F1
#
_entry.id   AF-A0A1X9YZG9-F1
#
_cell.length_a   1.000
_cell.length_b   1.000
_cell.length_c   1.000
_cell.angle_alpha   90.00
_cell.angle_beta   90.00
_cell.angle_gamma   90.00
#
_symmetry.space_group_name_H-M   'P 1'
#
loop_
_entity.id
_entity.type
_entity.pdbx_description
1 polymer ?
#
loop_
_entity_poly.entity_id
_entity_poly.type
_entity_poly.pdbx_seq_one_letter_code
_entity_poly.pdbx_strand_id
1 'polypeptide(L)'
;MQMSFLNDLFIGLDAAKQEELQERLDLVEHKIKFMDKMPVACLDTDNNPAYFLSEEISLAGGMLETDILSAVFIIYYQPGKTLTDLMREVPTALNTNWQAVQNNRIILLNDDVNRERTAENAVSLIEDIAEMLHPGSFIFGHEGDKWIRFGA
;
A
#
# COMPACT_ATOMS: atom_id res chain seq x y z
N MET A 1 -23.57 2.09 -1.26
CA MET A 1 -22.69 3.19 -0.84
C MET A 1 -21.89 2.64 0.33
N GLN A 2 -20.68 2.17 0.06
CA GLN A 2 -19.82 1.60 1.09
C GLN A 2 -19.40 2.77 1.98
N MET A 3 -19.72 2.73 3.28
CA MET A 3 -19.16 3.72 4.21
C MET A 3 -17.66 3.47 4.25
N SER A 4 -16.89 4.36 3.61
CA SER A 4 -15.43 4.29 3.62
C SER A 4 -14.94 4.67 5.01
N PHE A 5 -13.98 3.93 5.58
CA PHE A 5 -13.34 4.26 6.87
C PHE A 5 -12.78 5.69 6.89
N LEU A 6 -12.48 6.25 5.71
CA LEU A 6 -12.03 7.63 5.54
C LEU A 6 -13.09 8.64 6.02
N ASN A 7 -14.38 8.33 5.88
CA ASN A 7 -15.43 9.21 6.39
C ASN A 7 -15.28 9.42 7.90
N ASP A 8 -14.98 8.36 8.65
CA ASP A 8 -14.78 8.44 10.09
C ASP A 8 -13.51 9.25 10.43
N LEU A 9 -12.46 9.12 9.62
CA LEU A 9 -11.22 9.90 9.77
C LEU A 9 -11.41 11.39 9.42
N PHE A 10 -12.38 11.70 8.57
CA PHE A 10 -12.67 13.07 8.14
C PHE A 10 -13.56 13.81 9.15
N ILE A 11 -14.22 13.08 10.07
CA ILE A 11 -15.03 13.68 11.14
C ILE A 11 -14.16 14.61 12.00
N GLY A 12 -14.60 15.85 12.14
CA GLY A 12 -13.95 16.83 13.00
C GLY A 12 -12.82 17.62 12.33
N LEU A 13 -12.50 17.33 11.06
CA LEU A 13 -11.66 18.21 10.26
C LEU A 13 -12.42 19.49 9.90
N ASP A 14 -11.69 20.58 9.69
CA ASP A 14 -12.26 21.77 9.07
C ASP A 14 -12.58 21.53 7.59
N ALA A 15 -13.49 22.33 7.04
CA ALA A 15 -13.98 22.13 5.68
C ALA A 15 -12.87 22.25 4.62
N ALA A 16 -11.88 23.12 4.82
CA ALA A 16 -10.81 23.31 3.85
C ALA A 16 -9.90 22.08 3.79
N LYS A 17 -9.56 21.52 4.95
CA LYS A 17 -8.74 20.30 5.03
C LYS A 17 -9.48 19.08 4.50
N GLN A 18 -10.79 18.99 4.78
CA GLN A 18 -11.62 17.92 4.25
C GLN A 18 -11.70 17.97 2.72
N GLU A 19 -11.89 19.16 2.14
CA GLU A 19 -11.91 19.38 0.70
C GLU A 19 -10.56 19.00 0.06
N GLU A 20 -9.44 19.47 0.62
CA GLU A 20 -8.08 19.14 0.14
C GLU A 20 -7.84 17.62 0.09
N LEU A 21 -8.18 16.91 1.15
CA LEU A 21 -7.97 15.47 1.24
C LEU A 21 -8.92 14.68 0.32
N GLN A 22 -10.16 15.14 0.16
CA GLN A 22 -11.10 14.54 -0.76
C GLN A 22 -10.66 14.70 -2.22
N GLU A 23 -10.18 15.89 -2.60
CA GLU A 23 -9.67 16.14 -3.96
C GLU A 23 -8.51 15.19 -4.31
N ARG A 24 -7.60 14.96 -3.37
CA ARG A 24 -6.48 14.02 -3.55
C ARG A 24 -6.94 12.58 -3.76
N LEU A 25 -7.91 12.12 -2.98
CA LEU A 25 -8.52 10.80 -3.17
C LEU A 25 -9.23 10.69 -4.50
N ASP A 26 -10.02 11.70 -4.87
CA ASP A 26 -10.76 11.74 -6.12
C ASP A 26 -9.82 11.63 -7.34
N LEU A 27 -8.62 12.22 -7.27
CA LEU A 27 -7.59 12.08 -8.31
C LEU A 27 -7.11 10.63 -8.46
N VAL A 28 -6.88 9.93 -7.35
CA VAL A 28 -6.50 8.51 -7.37
C VAL A 28 -7.64 7.67 -7.92
N GLU A 29 -8.84 7.78 -7.34
CA GLU A 29 -10.01 7.00 -7.74
C GLU A 29 -10.36 7.20 -9.23
N HIS A 30 -10.27 8.44 -9.72
CA HIS A 30 -10.56 8.75 -11.11
C HIS A 30 -9.61 8.05 -12.09
N LYS A 31 -8.33 7.92 -11.74
CA LYS A 31 -7.35 7.19 -12.57
C LYS A 31 -7.55 5.69 -12.46
N ILE A 32 -7.70 5.18 -11.23
CA ILE A 32 -7.84 3.74 -10.94
C ILE A 32 -9.04 3.11 -11.63
N LYS A 33 -10.18 3.83 -11.78
CA LYS A 33 -11.37 3.26 -12.45
C LYS A 33 -11.16 2.87 -13.92
N PHE A 34 -10.07 3.32 -14.53
CA PHE A 34 -9.68 2.98 -15.91
C PHE A 34 -8.50 1.99 -15.98
N MET A 35 -8.03 1.49 -14.84
CA MET A 35 -6.93 0.54 -14.74
C MET A 35 -7.44 -0.83 -14.32
N ASP A 36 -6.73 -1.88 -14.73
CA ASP A 36 -6.97 -3.22 -14.20
C ASP A 36 -6.59 -3.27 -12.72
N LYS A 37 -7.40 -3.98 -11.92
CA LYS A 37 -7.06 -4.22 -10.51
C LYS A 37 -5.84 -5.13 -10.42
N MET A 38 -4.91 -4.80 -9.54
CA MET A 38 -3.66 -5.55 -9.36
C MET A 38 -3.81 -6.61 -8.28
N PRO A 39 -3.56 -7.90 -8.54
CA PRO A 39 -3.50 -8.93 -7.50
C PRO A 39 -2.34 -8.66 -6.53
N VAL A 40 -2.63 -8.54 -5.23
CA VAL A 40 -1.69 -8.15 -4.18
C VAL A 40 -1.78 -9.12 -3.01
N ALA A 41 -0.67 -9.66 -2.54
CA ALA A 41 -0.60 -10.23 -1.19
C ALA A 41 0.06 -9.21 -0.25
N CYS A 42 -0.52 -9.01 0.94
CA CYS A 42 0.11 -8.23 1.99
C CYS A 42 0.54 -9.17 3.10
N LEU A 43 1.82 -9.12 3.49
CA LEU A 43 2.45 -10.08 4.41
C LEU A 43 3.22 -9.36 5.53
N ASP A 44 3.29 -10.00 6.70
CA ASP A 44 4.31 -9.66 7.71
C ASP A 44 5.65 -10.35 7.40
N THR A 45 6.69 -10.13 8.22
CA THR A 45 8.01 -10.74 7.97
C THR A 45 8.04 -12.25 8.15
N ASP A 46 7.03 -12.83 8.79
CA ASP A 46 6.89 -14.27 8.99
C ASP A 46 6.06 -14.93 7.86
N ASN A 47 5.76 -14.18 6.79
CA ASN A 47 4.91 -14.56 5.66
C ASN A 47 3.44 -14.84 6.02
N ASN A 48 2.96 -14.34 7.16
CA ASN A 48 1.54 -14.42 7.46
C ASN A 48 0.79 -13.30 6.71
N PRO A 49 -0.41 -13.57 6.17
CA PRO A 49 -1.25 -12.54 5.59
C PRO A 49 -1.57 -11.42 6.58
N ALA A 50 -1.27 -10.18 6.19
CA ALA A 50 -1.55 -8.97 6.93
C ALA A 50 -2.71 -8.21 6.26
N TYR A 51 -3.85 -8.10 6.96
CA TYR A 51 -5.05 -7.44 6.42
C TYR A 51 -5.22 -5.99 6.87
N PHE A 52 -4.22 -5.44 7.58
CA PHE A 52 -4.29 -4.08 8.14
C PHE A 52 -4.49 -2.99 7.08
N LEU A 53 -4.00 -3.24 5.85
CA LEU A 53 -4.02 -2.27 4.76
C LEU A 53 -5.07 -2.60 3.68
N SER A 54 -6.07 -3.44 4.02
CA SER A 54 -6.98 -3.98 3.01
C SER A 54 -7.81 -2.92 2.30
N GLU A 55 -8.24 -1.90 3.02
CA GLU A 55 -9.08 -0.84 2.47
C GLU A 55 -8.24 0.10 1.60
N GLU A 56 -7.05 0.47 2.08
CA GLU A 56 -6.10 1.31 1.37
C GLU A 56 -5.62 0.65 0.07
N ILE A 57 -5.29 -0.65 0.12
CA ILE A 57 -4.95 -1.45 -1.07
C ILE A 57 -6.12 -1.46 -2.07
N SER A 58 -7.35 -1.63 -1.61
CA SER A 58 -8.52 -1.69 -2.50
C SER A 58 -8.78 -0.36 -3.23
N LEU A 59 -8.70 0.75 -2.49
CA LEU A 59 -8.86 2.12 -3.01
C LEU A 59 -7.76 2.47 -4.01
N ALA A 60 -6.52 2.03 -3.73
CA ALA A 60 -5.37 2.24 -4.59
C ALA A 60 -5.33 1.35 -5.86
N GLY A 61 -6.36 0.53 -6.11
CA GLY A 61 -6.41 -0.32 -7.30
C GLY A 61 -5.92 -1.75 -7.10
N GLY A 62 -5.57 -2.15 -5.88
CA GLY A 62 -5.23 -3.52 -5.54
C GLY A 62 -6.45 -4.43 -5.34
N MET A 63 -6.20 -5.73 -5.44
CA MET A 63 -7.11 -6.81 -5.12
C MET A 63 -6.35 -7.78 -4.23
N LEU A 64 -6.74 -7.88 -2.97
CA LEU A 64 -6.06 -8.76 -2.02
C LEU A 64 -6.26 -10.23 -2.40
N GLU A 65 -5.14 -10.94 -2.52
CA GLU A 65 -5.05 -12.37 -2.77
C GLU A 65 -4.76 -13.11 -1.47
N THR A 66 -5.43 -14.25 -1.28
CA THR A 66 -5.12 -15.17 -0.17
C THR A 66 -4.03 -16.17 -0.54
N ASP A 67 -3.80 -16.39 -1.84
CA ASP A 67 -2.73 -17.24 -2.35
C ASP A 67 -1.56 -16.37 -2.81
N ILE A 68 -0.39 -16.54 -2.18
CA ILE A 68 0.82 -15.79 -2.52
C ILE A 68 1.27 -16.11 -3.96
N LEU A 69 0.93 -17.29 -4.49
CA LEU A 69 1.31 -17.71 -5.84
C LEU A 69 0.52 -16.99 -6.94
N SER A 70 -0.70 -16.51 -6.64
CA SER A 70 -1.52 -15.72 -7.58
C SER A 70 -1.19 -14.22 -7.51
N ALA A 71 -0.48 -13.77 -6.48
CA ALA A 71 -0.16 -12.37 -6.28
C ALA A 71 0.86 -11.85 -7.31
N VAL A 72 0.50 -10.75 -7.97
CA VAL A 72 1.39 -10.03 -8.89
C VAL A 72 2.36 -9.16 -8.12
N PHE A 73 1.90 -8.52 -7.05
CA PHE A 73 2.72 -7.78 -6.09
C PHE A 73 2.64 -8.41 -4.70
N ILE A 74 3.74 -8.37 -3.96
CA ILE A 74 3.76 -8.67 -2.54
C ILE A 74 4.21 -7.43 -1.79
N ILE A 75 3.39 -6.96 -0.85
CA ILE A 75 3.71 -5.84 0.04
C ILE A 75 4.03 -6.42 1.42
N TYR A 76 5.28 -6.28 1.85
CA TYR A 76 5.66 -6.56 3.23
C TYR A 76 5.44 -5.33 4.09
N TYR A 77 4.62 -5.50 5.13
CA TYR A 77 4.35 -4.46 6.13
C TYR A 77 4.21 -5.12 7.50
N GLN A 78 4.96 -4.60 8.47
CA GLN A 78 4.84 -5.01 9.86
C GLN A 78 4.93 -3.79 10.77
N PRO A 79 3.86 -3.49 11.54
CA PRO A 79 3.91 -2.43 12.54
C PRO A 79 5.11 -2.62 13.47
N GLY A 80 5.82 -1.54 13.78
CA GLY A 80 7.02 -1.61 14.62
C GLY A 80 8.34 -1.73 13.85
N LYS A 81 8.33 -2.12 12.57
CA LYS A 81 9.56 -2.38 11.79
C LYS A 81 9.89 -1.25 10.82
N THR A 82 11.17 -0.86 10.80
CA THR A 82 11.69 0.12 9.84
C THR A 82 11.97 -0.54 8.48
N LEU A 83 12.20 0.26 7.42
CA LEU A 83 12.69 -0.28 6.14
C LEU A 83 13.97 -1.09 6.31
N THR A 84 14.87 -0.68 7.21
CA THR A 84 16.12 -1.42 7.47
C THR A 84 15.87 -2.79 8.07
N ASP A 85 14.89 -2.90 8.99
CA ASP A 85 14.49 -4.19 9.54
C ASP A 85 13.89 -5.10 8.47
N LEU A 86 12.97 -4.56 7.66
CA LEU A 86 12.35 -5.29 6.55
C LEU A 86 13.40 -5.75 5.53
N MET A 87 14.35 -4.90 5.15
CA MET A 87 15.44 -5.25 4.23
C MET A 87 16.34 -6.38 4.76
N ARG A 88 16.50 -6.49 6.08
CA ARG A 88 17.31 -7.56 6.69
C ARG A 88 16.55 -8.88 6.75
N GLU A 89 15.24 -8.85 6.98
CA GLU A 89 14.45 -10.04 7.31
C GLU A 89 13.75 -10.63 6.08
N VAL A 90 13.10 -9.79 5.26
CA VAL A 90 12.29 -10.23 4.12
C VAL A 90 13.07 -11.08 3.12
N PRO A 91 14.32 -10.76 2.72
CA PRO A 91 15.04 -11.58 1.74
C PRO A 91 15.18 -13.05 2.14
N THR A 92 15.25 -13.34 3.44
CA THR A 92 15.34 -14.72 3.96
C THR A 92 14.01 -15.47 3.93
N ALA A 93 12.90 -14.74 3.85
CA ALA A 93 11.54 -15.27 3.81
C ALA A 93 11.01 -15.46 2.38
N LEU A 94 11.69 -14.92 1.35
CA LEU A 94 11.26 -14.98 -0.03
C LEU A 94 11.39 -16.39 -0.62
N ASN A 95 10.42 -16.76 -1.48
CA ASN A 95 10.48 -17.97 -2.28
C ASN A 95 10.61 -17.62 -3.77
N THR A 96 11.61 -18.20 -4.44
CA THR A 96 11.89 -17.96 -5.87
C THR A 96 10.79 -18.44 -6.81
N ASN A 97 9.84 -19.25 -6.34
CA ASN A 97 8.70 -19.71 -7.12
C ASN A 97 7.55 -18.69 -7.16
N TRP A 98 7.60 -17.66 -6.33
CA TRP A 98 6.57 -16.62 -6.33
C TRP A 98 6.72 -15.71 -7.54
N GLN A 99 5.60 -15.45 -8.22
CA GLN A 99 5.60 -14.58 -9.40
C GLN A 99 6.13 -13.19 -9.08
N ALA A 100 5.75 -12.63 -7.93
CA ALA A 100 6.22 -11.32 -7.50
C ALA A 100 7.76 -11.26 -7.32
N VAL A 101 8.40 -12.34 -6.83
CA VAL A 101 9.87 -12.41 -6.71
C VAL A 101 10.50 -12.42 -8.10
N GLN A 102 10.03 -13.31 -8.99
CA GLN A 102 10.57 -13.46 -10.35
C GLN A 102 10.44 -12.18 -11.19
N ASN A 103 9.50 -11.31 -10.86
CA ASN A 103 9.20 -10.08 -11.60
C ASN A 103 9.65 -8.80 -10.88
N ASN A 104 10.43 -8.90 -9.78
CA ASN A 104 10.88 -7.75 -8.98
C ASN A 104 9.71 -6.87 -8.49
N ARG A 105 8.65 -7.51 -8.00
CA ARG A 105 7.41 -6.90 -7.49
C ARG A 105 7.23 -7.15 -6.00
N ILE A 106 8.35 -7.25 -5.27
CA ILE A 106 8.37 -7.23 -3.81
C ILE A 106 8.49 -5.78 -3.37
N ILE A 107 7.61 -5.34 -2.49
CA ILE A 107 7.59 -4.00 -1.93
C ILE A 107 7.81 -4.13 -0.43
N LEU A 108 8.76 -3.36 0.11
CA LEU A 108 8.91 -3.19 1.55
C LEU A 108 8.27 -1.87 1.90
N LEU A 109 7.19 -1.91 2.67
CA LEU A 109 6.45 -0.74 3.11
C LEU A 109 6.76 -0.49 4.58
N ASN A 110 7.28 0.70 4.86
CA ASN A 110 7.37 1.27 6.19
C ASN A 110 6.41 2.44 6.26
N ASP A 111 5.14 2.14 6.53
CA ASP A 111 4.21 3.17 6.95
C ASP A 111 4.47 3.49 8.43
N ASP A 112 5.54 4.28 8.61
CA ASP A 112 5.99 5.04 9.77
C ASP A 112 5.48 4.49 11.11
N VAL A 113 6.11 3.39 11.54
CA VAL A 113 6.25 2.70 12.85
C VAL A 113 5.47 3.18 14.10
N ASN A 114 4.99 4.43 14.19
CA ASN A 114 4.22 5.01 15.30
C ASN A 114 3.09 6.00 14.88
N ARG A 115 2.73 6.14 13.60
CA ARG A 115 1.75 7.17 13.18
C ARG A 115 0.35 6.90 13.72
N GLU A 116 -0.25 7.93 14.32
CA GLU A 116 -1.69 8.00 14.53
C GLU A 116 -2.41 7.84 13.18
N ARG A 117 -3.48 7.04 13.16
CA ARG A 117 -4.33 6.87 11.98
C ARG A 117 -5.13 8.17 11.75
N THR A 118 -4.49 9.16 11.13
CA THR A 118 -5.13 10.42 10.71
C THR A 118 -5.60 10.31 9.27
N ALA A 119 -6.53 11.20 8.88
CA ALA A 119 -7.01 11.29 7.51
C ALA A 119 -5.86 11.54 6.51
N GLU A 120 -4.92 12.42 6.84
CA GLU A 120 -3.80 12.77 5.96
C GLU A 120 -2.86 11.58 5.72
N ASN A 121 -2.61 10.81 6.79
CA ASN A 121 -1.78 9.61 6.70
C ASN A 121 -2.45 8.54 5.85
N ALA A 122 -3.76 8.32 6.04
CA ALA A 122 -4.51 7.36 5.25
C ALA A 122 -4.54 7.74 3.75
N VAL A 123 -4.80 9.01 3.43
CA VAL A 123 -4.78 9.50 2.03
C VAL A 123 -3.39 9.36 1.42
N SER A 124 -2.35 9.75 2.16
CA SER A 124 -0.97 9.60 1.68
C SER A 124 -0.59 8.14 1.45
N LEU A 125 -1.05 7.21 2.29
CA LEU A 125 -0.79 5.79 2.12
C LEU A 125 -1.50 5.22 0.89
N ILE A 126 -2.73 5.66 0.61
CA ILE A 126 -3.47 5.26 -0.60
C ILE A 126 -2.72 5.73 -1.86
N GLU A 127 -2.23 6.97 -1.86
CA GLU A 127 -1.39 7.52 -2.93
C GLU A 127 -0.10 6.69 -3.11
N ASP A 128 0.57 6.37 -2.02
CA ASP A 128 1.80 5.56 -2.02
C ASP A 128 1.55 4.15 -2.59
N ILE A 129 0.46 3.49 -2.17
CA ILE A 129 0.09 2.18 -2.71
C ILE A 129 -0.29 2.29 -4.20
N ALA A 130 -0.97 3.35 -4.61
CA ALA A 130 -1.31 3.54 -6.02
C ALA A 130 -0.05 3.69 -6.89
N GLU A 131 0.96 4.42 -6.40
CA GLU A 131 2.28 4.54 -7.04
C GLU A 131 3.02 3.21 -7.11
N MET A 132 3.00 2.42 -6.02
CA MET A 132 3.59 1.08 -5.98
C MET A 132 2.98 0.14 -7.03
N LEU A 133 1.65 0.08 -7.10
CA LEU A 133 0.90 -0.89 -7.90
C LEU A 133 0.79 -0.51 -9.37
N HIS A 134 0.82 0.78 -9.68
CA HIS A 134 0.66 1.32 -11.04
C HIS A 134 1.86 2.21 -11.43
N PRO A 135 3.07 1.63 -11.55
CA PRO A 135 4.29 2.39 -11.79
C PRO A 135 4.19 3.20 -13.09
N GLY A 136 4.56 4.48 -13.01
CA GLY A 136 4.50 5.44 -14.12
C GLY A 136 3.12 6.10 -14.33
N SER A 137 2.06 5.65 -13.65
CA SER A 137 0.73 6.28 -13.72
C SER A 137 0.48 7.29 -12.61
N PHE A 138 1.13 7.08 -11.48
CA PHE A 138 1.19 7.96 -10.31
C PHE A 138 2.65 8.25 -9.98
N ILE A 139 2.92 9.47 -9.50
CA ILE A 139 4.24 9.93 -9.08
C ILE A 139 4.00 10.86 -7.89
N PHE A 140 4.05 10.33 -6.67
CA PHE A 140 3.93 11.11 -5.43
C PHE A 140 5.31 11.28 -4.75
N GLY A 141 6.27 10.42 -5.09
CA GLY A 141 7.69 10.65 -4.81
C GLY A 141 8.15 10.19 -3.43
N HIS A 142 7.44 9.24 -2.81
CA HIS A 142 7.82 8.66 -1.52
C HIS A 142 8.59 7.33 -1.62
N GLU A 143 8.93 6.88 -2.84
CA GLU A 143 9.86 5.76 -3.05
C GLU A 143 11.26 6.11 -2.51
N GLY A 144 11.86 5.18 -1.76
CA GLY A 144 13.15 5.39 -1.08
C GLY A 144 13.04 5.94 0.34
N ASP A 145 11.90 6.52 0.71
CA ASP A 145 11.64 7.06 2.05
C ASP A 145 10.68 6.15 2.83
N LYS A 146 9.44 6.01 2.36
CA LYS A 146 8.41 5.21 3.03
C LYS A 146 8.34 3.78 2.54
N TRP A 147 8.73 3.56 1.29
CA TRP A 147 8.69 2.24 0.69
C TRP A 147 9.79 2.08 -0.34
N ILE A 148 10.20 0.84 -0.58
CA ILE A 148 11.14 0.51 -1.65
C ILE A 148 10.68 -0.71 -2.42
N ARG A 149 11.02 -0.75 -3.71
CA ARG A 149 10.90 -1.97 -4.51
C ARG A 149 12.17 -2.80 -4.33
N PHE A 150 11.99 -4.04 -3.88
CA PHE A 150 13.07 -5.00 -3.71
C PHE A 150 13.14 -5.89 -4.95
N GLY A 151 14.24 -5.78 -5.69
CA GLY A 151 14.62 -6.75 -6.72
C GLY A 151 15.49 -7.84 -6.10
N ALA A 152 15.12 -9.10 -6.32
CA ALA A 152 15.86 -10.26 -5.85
C ALA A 152 16.93 -10.69 -6.87
#